data_AF-A0A2N1BUW3-F1
#
_entry.id   AF-A0A2N1BUW3-F1
#
_cell.length_a   1.000
_cell.length_b   1.000
_cell.length_c   1.000
_cell.angle_alpha   90.00
_cell.angle_beta   90.00
_cell.angle_gamma   90.00
#
_symmetry.space_group_name_H-M   'P 1'
#
loop_
_entity.id
_entity.type
_entity.pdbx_description
1 polymer ?
#
loop_
_entity_poly.entity_id
_entity_poly.type
_entity_poly.pdbx_seq_one_letter_code
_entity_poly.pdbx_strand_id
1 'polypeptide(L)' 'MFSIFKKDPVKKLNKRYEAKLEQAMQAQRNGDIRSYASITAEAEKIAIEIQALESLAKS' A
#
# COMPACT_ATOMS: atom_id res chain seq x y z
N MET A 1 -9.43 -7.31 -27.34
CA MET A 1 -10.18 -6.15 -26.81
C MET A 1 -9.65 -5.79 -25.43
N PHE A 2 -9.08 -4.58 -25.33
CA PHE A 2 -8.44 -4.01 -24.15
C PHE A 2 -9.47 -3.51 -23.12
N SER A 3 -9.83 -4.37 -22.16
CA SER A 3 -10.63 -3.98 -20.99
C SER A 3 -9.74 -3.28 -19.95
N ILE A 4 -9.13 -2.14 -20.31
CA ILE A 4 -8.15 -1.41 -19.45
C ILE A 4 -8.79 -0.38 -18.52
N PHE A 5 -10.13 -0.29 -18.48
CA PHE A 5 -10.82 0.79 -17.76
C PHE A 5 -11.66 0.36 -16.56
N LYS A 6 -11.56 -0.89 -16.10
CA LYS A 6 -11.90 -1.18 -14.71
C LYS A 6 -10.70 -0.77 -13.86
N LYS A 7 -10.67 0.49 -13.41
CA LYS A 7 -9.77 0.95 -12.35
C LYS A 7 -10.09 0.09 -11.14
N ASP A 8 -9.31 -0.95 -10.94
CA ASP A 8 -9.38 -1.75 -9.74
C ASP A 8 -8.80 -0.91 -8.60
N PRO A 9 -9.64 -0.37 -7.69
CA PRO A 9 -9.19 0.52 -6.63
C PRO A 9 -8.18 -0.19 -5.73
N VAL A 10 -8.33 -1.52 -5.56
CA VAL A 10 -7.40 -2.37 -4.82
C VAL A 10 -6.03 -2.39 -5.49
N LYS A 11 -5.96 -2.56 -6.81
CA LYS A 11 -4.70 -2.52 -7.56
C LYS A 11 -3.95 -1.19 -7.42
N LYS A 12 -4.68 -0.06 -7.33
CA LYS A 12 -4.07 1.26 -7.09
C LYS A 12 -3.50 1.35 -5.68
N LEU A 13 -4.20 0.83 -4.68
CA LEU A 13 -3.74 0.83 -3.30
C LEU A 13 -2.56 -0.13 -3.10
N ASN A 14 -2.57 -1.31 -3.71
CA ASN A 14 -1.45 -2.25 -3.68
C ASN A 14 -0.15 -1.60 -4.18
N LYS A 15 -0.20 -0.86 -5.29
CA LYS A 15 0.98 -0.11 -5.78
C LYS A 15 1.47 0.94 -4.79
N ARG A 16 0.56 1.63 -4.09
CA ARG A 16 0.94 2.62 -3.07
C ARG A 16 1.53 1.94 -1.84
N TYR A 17 0.97 0.81 -1.43
CA TYR A 17 1.47 0.00 -0.34
C TYR A 17 2.89 -0.50 -0.62
N GLU A 18 3.13 -1.10 -1.79
CA GLU A 18 4.45 -1.54 -2.24
C GLU A 18 5.48 -0.39 -2.24
N ALA A 19 5.10 0.78 -2.76
CA ALA A 19 5.97 1.96 -2.75
C ALA A 19 6.31 2.42 -1.32
N LYS A 20 5.37 2.33 -0.37
CA LYS A 20 5.62 2.66 1.04
C LYS A 20 6.54 1.63 1.70
N LEU A 21 6.37 0.35 1.39
CA LEU A 21 7.28 -0.70 1.87
C LEU A 21 8.71 -0.48 1.35
N GLU A 22 8.87 -0.13 0.08
CA GLU A 22 10.18 0.18 -0.48
C GLU A 22 10.82 1.40 0.22
N GLN A 23 10.06 2.47 0.43
CA GLN A 23 10.51 3.64 1.19
C GLN A 23 10.90 3.29 2.63
N ALA A 24 10.11 2.44 3.30
CA ALA A 24 10.40 1.97 4.65
C ALA A 24 11.70 1.16 4.68
N MET A 25 11.91 0.25 3.72
CA MET A 25 13.15 -0.52 3.60
C MET A 25 14.37 0.38 3.39
N GLN A 26 14.25 1.40 2.54
CA GLN A 26 15.32 2.39 2.33
C GLN A 26 15.62 3.18 3.62
N ALA A 27 14.58 3.65 4.31
CA ALA A 27 14.72 4.35 5.60
C ALA A 27 15.40 3.46 6.66
N GLN A 28 14.96 2.20 6.77
CA GLN A 28 15.55 1.22 7.67
C GLN A 28 17.03 0.96 7.34
N ARG A 29 17.35 0.75 6.06
CA ARG A 29 18.73 0.51 5.60
C ARG A 29 19.66 1.70 5.85
N ASN A 30 19.11 2.91 5.79
CA ASN A 30 19.84 4.15 6.08
C ASN A 30 19.90 4.46 7.59
N GLY A 31 19.26 3.65 8.44
CA GLY A 31 19.20 3.87 9.89
C GLY A 31 18.23 4.97 10.33
N ASP A 32 17.35 5.45 9.45
CA ASP A 32 16.32 6.44 9.77
C ASP A 32 15.07 5.76 10.37
N ILE A 33 15.19 5.43 11.66
CA ILE A 33 14.14 4.71 12.41
C ILE A 33 12.85 5.54 12.54
N ARG A 34 12.96 6.88 12.62
CA ARG A 34 11.79 7.75 12.74
C ARG A 34 10.97 7.74 11.45
N SER A 35 11.63 7.87 10.31
CA SER A 35 10.96 7.78 9.01
C SER A 35 10.44 6.37 8.78
N TYR A 36 11.21 5.33 9.11
CA TYR A 36 10.76 3.95 9.01
C TYR A 36 9.46 3.70 9.78
N ALA A 37 9.38 4.12 11.05
CA ALA A 37 8.17 3.97 11.86
C ALA A 37 6.97 4.71 11.23
N SER A 38 7.19 5.93 10.74
CA SER A 38 6.14 6.75 10.14
C SER A 38 5.63 6.15 8.82
N ILE A 39 6.54 5.73 7.94
CA ILE A 39 6.22 5.13 6.64
C ILE A 39 5.54 3.78 6.83
N THR A 40 5.98 2.97 7.79
CA THR A 40 5.35 1.68 8.10
C THR A 40 3.91 1.87 8.60
N ALA A 41 3.67 2.86 9.46
CA ALA A 41 2.31 3.19 9.90
C ALA A 41 1.41 3.69 8.74
N GLU A 42 1.96 4.39 7.76
CA GLU A 42 1.23 4.74 6.54
C GLU A 42 0.92 3.52 5.66
N ALA A 43 1.88 2.59 5.53
CA ALA A 43 1.68 1.35 4.81
C ALA A 43 0.55 0.51 5.44
N GLU A 44 0.51 0.40 6.77
CA GLU A 44 -0.55 -0.31 7.49
C GLU A 44 -1.94 0.28 7.21
N LYS A 45 -2.06 1.61 7.17
CA LYS A 45 -3.34 2.26 6.81
C LYS A 45 -3.81 1.85 5.42
N ILE A 46 -2.89 1.81 4.45
CA ILE A 46 -3.21 1.37 3.08
C ILE A 46 -3.60 -0.11 3.07
N ALA A 47 -2.94 -0.97 3.85
CA ALA A 47 -3.29 -2.38 3.97
C ALA A 47 -4.70 -2.59 4.52
N ILE A 48 -5.11 -1.80 5.52
CA ILE A 48 -6.48 -1.81 6.06
C ILE A 48 -7.49 -1.39 4.99
N GLU A 49 -7.20 -0.34 4.20
CA GLU A 49 -8.05 0.09 3.09
C GLU A 49 -8.20 -1.01 2.02
N ILE A 50 -7.11 -1.72 1.70
CA ILE A 50 -7.12 -2.86 0.77
C ILE A 50 -8.04 -3.95 1.31
N GLN A 51 -7.87 -4.37 2.56
CA GLN A 51 -8.67 -5.42 3.18
C GLN A 51 -10.17 -5.05 3.22
N ALA A 52 -10.49 -3.79 3.50
CA ALA A 52 -11.86 -3.30 3.51
C ALA A 52 -12.49 -3.35 2.10
N LEU A 53 -11.74 -3.02 1.05
CA LEU A 53 -12.24 -3.10 -0.32
C LEU A 53 -12.35 -4.54 -0.82
N GLU A 54 -11.42 -5.41 -0.44
CA GLU A 54 -11.47 -6.83 -0.78
C GLU A 54 -12.62 -7.55 -0.09
N SER A 55 -12.97 -7.16 1.15
CA SER A 55 -14.14 -7.72 1.84
C SER A 55 -15.45 -7.26 1.20
N LEU A 56 -15.55 -5.98 0.83
CA LEU A 56 -16.69 -5.43 0.08
C LEU A 56 -16.86 -6.06 -1.32
N ALA A 57 -15.77 -6.43 -1.98
CA ALA A 57 -15.83 -7.07 -3.30
C ALA A 57 -16.25 -8.55 -3.25
N LYS A 58 -16.20 -9.18 -2.06
CA LYS A 58 -16.58 -10.58 -1.85
C LYS A 58 -18.00 -10.77 -1.30
N SER A 59 -18.69 -9.69 -0.91
CA SER A 59 -20.07 -9.70 -0.40
C SER A 59 -21.12 -9.58 -1.50
#